data_AF-A0AAQ0U7J2-F1
#
_entry.id   AF-A0AAQ0U7J2-F1
#
_cell.length_a   1.000
_cell.length_b   1.000
_cell.length_c   1.000
_cell.angle_alpha   90.00
_cell.angle_beta   90.00
_cell.angle_gamma   90.00
#
_symmetry.space_group_name_H-M   'P 1'
#
loop_
_entity.id
_entity.type
_entity.pdbx_description
1 polymer ?
#
loop_
_entity_poly.entity_id
_entity_poly.type
_entity_poly.pdbx_seq_one_letter_code
_entity_poly.pdbx_strand_id
1 'polypeptide(L)'
;MPAEVEAAVPTTFGLPAGTPLRVHNGDLTIRTPGTVIENLDIRGFVRIEASNVTIRRSIIRGRNPGQINESLVAAYGDHRNFRIEDTTLRPSTLSPYVDGIKGRNFYARRLDISGVVDSVVIFGDNVDFGYSWLHDNLHYSPWPKQWDNQTHDDNVQIEGGSNISVHNSRLEGAYNAAAMITQNYARGVNIQINDNILSGGQCTINVDEKGKGAIGLTIKNNRFGTSGIRDCAILAPKTSVGDWPRNVWLSTGALVRVRNPRKTK
;
A
#
# COMPACT_ATOMS: atom_id res chain seq x y z
N MET A 1 13.33 19.40 26.32
CA MET A 1 12.86 19.25 24.93
C MET A 1 11.38 18.91 25.00
N PRO A 2 10.48 19.67 24.36
CA PRO A 2 9.07 19.31 24.39
C PRO A 2 8.91 17.96 23.69
N ALA A 3 8.12 17.06 24.27
CA ALA A 3 7.79 15.78 23.68
C ALA A 3 7.19 16.04 22.28
N GLU A 4 7.84 15.51 21.26
CA GLU A 4 7.28 15.42 19.92
C GLU A 4 5.95 14.68 20.07
N VAL A 5 4.84 15.37 19.78
CA VAL A 5 3.52 14.72 19.74
C VAL A 5 3.59 13.75 18.57
N GLU A 6 3.89 12.49 18.86
CA GLU A 6 3.88 11.40 17.88
C GLU A 6 2.50 11.42 17.22
N ALA A 7 2.44 11.81 15.95
CA ALA A 7 1.16 11.95 15.26
C ALA A 7 0.50 10.57 15.21
N ALA A 8 -0.55 10.39 16.01
CA ALA A 8 -1.22 9.11 16.13
C ALA A 8 -1.83 8.70 14.79
N VAL A 9 -1.78 7.39 14.49
CA VAL A 9 -2.58 6.82 13.41
C VAL A 9 -4.04 7.21 13.64
N PRO A 10 -4.75 7.76 12.64
CA PRO A 10 -6.16 8.14 12.78
C PRO A 10 -7.04 6.95 13.16
N THR A 11 -8.26 7.22 13.62
CA THR A 11 -9.29 6.19 13.86
C THR A 11 -10.43 6.24 12.84
N THR A 12 -10.40 7.20 11.92
CA THR A 12 -11.39 7.39 10.86
C THR A 12 -10.70 7.37 9.50
N PHE A 13 -11.22 6.56 8.58
CA PHE A 13 -10.64 6.30 7.27
C PHE A 13 -11.71 6.24 6.19
N GLY A 14 -11.29 6.40 4.94
CA GLY A 14 -12.13 6.24 3.78
C GLY A 14 -13.19 7.34 3.64
N LEU A 15 -14.30 6.98 3.02
CA LEU A 15 -15.44 7.85 2.82
C LEU A 15 -16.02 8.32 4.17
N PRO A 16 -16.11 9.63 4.44
CA PRO A 16 -16.74 10.12 5.66
C PRO A 16 -18.22 9.69 5.73
N ALA A 17 -18.62 9.21 6.91
CA ALA A 17 -20.00 8.76 7.13
C ALA A 17 -21.01 9.87 6.84
N GLY A 18 -22.13 9.51 6.20
CA GLY A 18 -23.17 10.46 5.81
C GLY A 18 -22.86 11.30 4.57
N THR A 19 -21.71 11.09 3.90
CA THR A 19 -21.43 11.77 2.63
C THR A 19 -22.47 11.40 1.57
N PRO A 20 -23.21 12.37 0.98
CA PRO A 20 -24.13 12.07 -0.11
C PRO A 20 -23.35 11.74 -1.38
N LEU A 21 -23.68 10.60 -2.01
CA LEU A 21 -22.99 10.12 -3.20
C LEU A 21 -23.91 10.10 -4.42
N ARG A 22 -23.36 10.49 -5.58
CA ARG A 22 -23.95 10.22 -6.88
C ARG A 22 -23.35 8.95 -7.47
N VAL A 23 -24.20 8.06 -7.96
CA VAL A 23 -23.73 6.86 -8.66
C VAL A 23 -23.15 7.24 -10.02
N HIS A 24 -21.97 6.73 -10.31
CA HIS A 24 -21.38 6.68 -11.64
C HIS A 24 -21.24 5.21 -12.06
N ASN A 25 -21.88 4.85 -13.18
CA ASN A 25 -21.76 3.49 -13.74
C ASN A 25 -20.73 3.49 -14.86
N GLY A 26 -19.78 2.55 -14.80
CA GLY A 26 -18.76 2.38 -15.82
C GLY A 26 -17.38 2.91 -15.39
N ASP A 27 -16.40 2.57 -16.22
CA ASP A 27 -15.00 2.92 -16.01
C ASP A 27 -14.76 4.41 -16.32
N LEU A 28 -13.88 5.04 -15.56
CA LEU A 28 -13.46 6.43 -15.75
C LEU A 28 -12.02 6.46 -16.25
N THR A 29 -11.76 7.15 -17.36
CA THR A 29 -10.39 7.52 -17.74
C THR A 29 -10.24 9.03 -17.78
N ILE A 30 -9.39 9.55 -16.91
CA ILE A 30 -9.26 10.99 -16.66
C ILE A 30 -8.10 11.54 -17.47
N ARG A 31 -8.43 12.25 -18.55
CA ARG A 31 -7.46 12.81 -19.52
C ARG A 31 -7.31 14.32 -19.43
N THR A 32 -8.16 14.99 -18.68
CA THR A 32 -8.13 16.44 -18.53
C THR A 32 -7.37 16.82 -17.25
N PRO A 33 -6.27 17.59 -17.34
CA PRO A 33 -5.57 18.06 -16.15
C PRO A 33 -6.46 18.91 -15.25
N GLY A 34 -6.25 18.82 -13.94
CA GLY A 34 -7.05 19.59 -12.97
C GLY A 34 -8.45 19.01 -12.69
N THR A 35 -8.80 17.85 -13.27
CA THR A 35 -10.10 17.21 -13.02
C THR A 35 -10.26 16.90 -11.53
N VAL A 36 -11.43 17.23 -10.98
CA VAL A 36 -11.85 16.84 -9.63
C VAL A 36 -12.99 15.85 -9.73
N ILE A 37 -12.79 14.68 -9.14
CA ILE A 37 -13.82 13.66 -8.91
C ILE A 37 -14.16 13.72 -7.44
N GLU A 38 -15.42 14.01 -7.12
CA GLU A 38 -15.86 14.09 -5.73
C GLU A 38 -17.28 13.62 -5.53
N ASN A 39 -17.55 13.08 -4.34
CA ASN A 39 -18.88 12.66 -3.90
C ASN A 39 -19.51 11.63 -4.87
N LEU A 40 -18.71 10.68 -5.39
CA LEU A 40 -19.18 9.63 -6.29
C LEU A 40 -19.15 8.23 -5.66
N ASP A 41 -20.15 7.41 -6.00
CA ASP A 41 -20.09 5.95 -5.93
C ASP A 41 -19.77 5.43 -7.34
N ILE A 42 -18.50 5.08 -7.56
CA ILE A 42 -17.97 4.70 -8.87
C ILE A 42 -18.02 3.17 -9.01
N ARG A 43 -18.90 2.69 -9.89
CA ARG A 43 -19.09 1.27 -10.23
C ARG A 43 -18.32 0.88 -11.49
N GLY A 44 -17.04 1.21 -11.48
CA GLY A 44 -16.08 0.94 -12.54
C GLY A 44 -14.66 1.23 -12.05
N PHE A 45 -13.68 0.91 -12.89
CA PHE A 45 -12.26 1.17 -12.62
C PHE A 45 -11.92 2.63 -12.96
N VAL A 46 -10.96 3.22 -12.24
CA VAL A 46 -10.52 4.60 -12.48
C VAL A 46 -9.09 4.62 -12.97
N ARG A 47 -8.86 5.23 -14.13
CA ARG A 47 -7.53 5.40 -14.73
C ARG A 47 -7.16 6.87 -14.82
N ILE A 48 -5.99 7.21 -14.29
CA ILE A 48 -5.45 8.57 -14.27
C ILE A 48 -4.45 8.75 -15.42
N GLU A 49 -4.83 9.56 -16.40
CA GLU A 49 -4.05 9.89 -17.60
C GLU A 49 -3.84 11.42 -17.73
N ALA A 50 -3.85 12.14 -16.60
CA ALA A 50 -3.64 13.58 -16.57
C ALA A 50 -3.05 14.04 -15.23
N SER A 51 -2.34 15.18 -15.26
CA SER A 51 -1.73 15.77 -14.07
C SER A 51 -2.74 16.59 -13.25
N ASN A 52 -2.44 16.81 -11.97
CA ASN A 52 -3.24 17.61 -11.04
C ASN A 52 -4.68 17.10 -10.86
N VAL A 53 -4.91 15.80 -11.01
CA VAL A 53 -6.22 15.19 -10.76
C VAL A 53 -6.43 15.01 -9.26
N THR A 54 -7.64 15.28 -8.77
CA THR A 54 -8.04 15.00 -7.38
C THR A 54 -9.24 14.07 -7.35
N ILE A 55 -9.17 12.99 -6.57
CA ILE A 55 -10.33 12.19 -6.16
C ILE A 55 -10.55 12.41 -4.67
N ARG A 56 -11.78 12.71 -4.25
CA ARG A 56 -12.09 12.84 -2.81
C ARG A 56 -13.49 12.43 -2.44
N ARG A 57 -13.69 12.03 -1.17
CA ARG A 57 -15.02 11.75 -0.59
C ARG A 57 -15.86 10.84 -1.48
N SER A 58 -15.25 9.76 -1.96
CA SER A 58 -15.86 8.86 -2.93
C SER A 58 -15.73 7.41 -2.48
N ILE A 59 -16.45 6.52 -3.15
CA ILE A 59 -16.20 5.07 -3.09
C ILE A 59 -15.93 4.57 -4.51
N ILE A 60 -14.91 3.74 -4.66
CA ILE A 60 -14.53 3.13 -5.93
C ILE A 60 -14.66 1.62 -5.78
N ARG A 61 -15.54 1.03 -6.58
CA ARG A 61 -15.91 -0.37 -6.47
C ARG A 61 -15.49 -1.24 -7.65
N GLY A 62 -15.02 -0.64 -8.73
CA GLY A 62 -14.76 -1.42 -9.94
C GLY A 62 -16.05 -2.00 -10.53
N ARG A 63 -15.87 -2.69 -11.66
CA ARG A 63 -16.82 -3.68 -12.19
C ARG A 63 -16.24 -5.08 -11.96
N ASN A 64 -16.96 -6.12 -12.36
CA ASN A 64 -16.36 -7.46 -12.43
C ASN A 64 -15.16 -7.44 -13.40
N PRO A 65 -13.94 -7.82 -12.94
CA PRO A 65 -12.74 -7.82 -13.77
C PRO A 65 -12.69 -9.01 -14.76
N GLY A 66 -13.54 -10.02 -14.59
CA GLY A 66 -13.37 -11.30 -15.28
C GLY A 66 -12.03 -11.95 -14.90
N GLN A 67 -11.22 -12.27 -15.91
CA GLN A 67 -9.86 -12.83 -15.72
C GLN A 67 -8.75 -11.84 -16.13
N ILE A 68 -9.03 -10.54 -16.07
CA ILE A 68 -8.11 -9.47 -16.43
C ILE A 68 -7.63 -8.78 -15.15
N ASN A 69 -6.31 -8.68 -14.97
CA ASN A 69 -5.75 -7.92 -13.86
C ASN A 69 -6.11 -6.45 -13.99
N GLU A 70 -6.76 -5.90 -12.97
CA GLU A 70 -7.21 -4.52 -12.88
C GLU A 70 -6.83 -3.94 -11.51
N SER A 71 -6.84 -2.62 -11.43
CA SER A 71 -6.75 -1.91 -10.15
C SER A 71 -7.94 -0.97 -10.04
N LEU A 72 -8.54 -0.87 -8.85
CA LEU A 72 -9.62 0.10 -8.61
C LEU A 72 -9.20 1.51 -9.02
N VAL A 73 -7.93 1.86 -8.78
CA VAL A 73 -7.29 3.08 -9.26
C VAL A 73 -5.95 2.79 -9.92
N ALA A 74 -5.79 3.16 -11.18
CA ALA A 74 -4.57 3.02 -11.96
C ALA A 74 -3.94 4.38 -12.29
N ALA A 75 -2.69 4.60 -11.86
CA ALA A 75 -1.89 5.81 -12.12
C ALA A 75 -0.53 5.45 -12.73
N TYR A 76 -0.55 4.80 -13.90
CA TYR A 76 0.64 4.14 -14.48
C TYR A 76 1.57 5.07 -15.25
N GLY A 77 1.02 6.16 -15.80
CA GLY A 77 1.74 7.10 -16.64
C GLY A 77 2.66 8.06 -15.87
N ASP A 78 3.26 8.99 -16.60
CA ASP A 78 4.14 10.00 -16.02
C ASP A 78 3.41 11.30 -15.62
N HIS A 79 2.10 11.24 -15.48
CA HIS A 79 1.32 12.36 -14.95
C HIS A 79 1.66 12.60 -13.48
N ARG A 80 1.66 13.86 -13.05
CA ARG A 80 2.11 14.28 -11.72
C ARG A 80 0.98 14.87 -10.90
N ASN A 81 1.16 14.89 -9.58
CA ASN A 81 0.24 15.53 -8.63
C ASN A 81 -1.17 14.91 -8.64
N PHE A 82 -1.27 13.59 -8.81
CA PHE A 82 -2.53 12.90 -8.53
C PHE A 82 -2.76 12.87 -7.02
N ARG A 83 -3.93 13.31 -6.57
CA ARG A 83 -4.33 13.27 -5.16
C ARG A 83 -5.57 12.41 -5.00
N ILE A 84 -5.58 11.54 -4.00
CA ILE A 84 -6.75 10.78 -3.58
C ILE A 84 -6.89 10.86 -2.06
N GLU A 85 -8.04 11.32 -1.58
CA GLU A 85 -8.28 11.48 -0.15
C GLU A 85 -9.69 11.12 0.28
N ASP A 86 -9.88 10.73 1.55
CA ASP A 86 -11.22 10.47 2.13
C ASP A 86 -12.05 9.52 1.26
N THR A 87 -11.43 8.46 0.74
CA THR A 87 -12.03 7.62 -0.29
C THR A 87 -11.90 6.15 0.08
N THR A 88 -12.99 5.41 -0.07
CA THR A 88 -13.02 3.96 0.13
C THR A 88 -12.81 3.23 -1.19
N LEU A 89 -11.88 2.27 -1.22
CA LEU A 89 -11.65 1.36 -2.35
C LEU A 89 -12.06 -0.04 -1.91
N ARG A 90 -13.19 -0.52 -2.45
CA ARG A 90 -13.72 -1.84 -2.09
C ARG A 90 -14.48 -2.45 -3.26
N PRO A 91 -13.99 -3.55 -3.86
CA PRO A 91 -14.57 -4.03 -5.09
C PRO A 91 -15.99 -4.58 -4.90
N SER A 92 -16.84 -4.40 -5.92
CA SER A 92 -18.18 -5.01 -5.96
C SER A 92 -18.13 -6.53 -6.13
N THR A 93 -17.04 -7.04 -6.71
CA THR A 93 -16.79 -8.47 -6.91
C THR A 93 -15.39 -8.79 -6.38
N LEU A 94 -15.33 -9.60 -5.32
CA LEU A 94 -14.05 -10.13 -4.80
C LEU A 94 -13.40 -10.99 -5.88
N SER A 95 -12.12 -10.77 -6.14
CA SER A 95 -11.42 -11.40 -7.25
C SER A 95 -9.92 -11.45 -7.02
N PRO A 96 -9.22 -12.52 -7.45
CA PRO A 96 -7.75 -12.57 -7.45
C PRO A 96 -7.12 -11.62 -8.49
N TYR A 97 -7.94 -10.92 -9.29
CA TYR A 97 -7.52 -10.05 -10.38
C TYR A 97 -7.60 -8.56 -10.04
N VAL A 98 -7.93 -8.18 -8.80
CA VAL A 98 -8.16 -6.77 -8.44
C VAL A 98 -7.20 -6.34 -7.35
N ASP A 99 -6.43 -5.31 -7.67
CA ASP A 99 -5.65 -4.52 -6.71
C ASP A 99 -6.42 -3.23 -6.32
N GLY A 100 -6.01 -2.57 -5.24
CA GLY A 100 -6.55 -1.28 -4.82
C GLY A 100 -6.06 -0.13 -5.71
N ILE A 101 -4.95 0.50 -5.33
CA ILE A 101 -4.29 1.55 -6.13
C ILE A 101 -2.94 1.06 -6.65
N LYS A 102 -2.65 1.34 -7.93
CA LYS A 102 -1.41 0.90 -8.56
C LYS A 102 -0.79 2.00 -9.43
N GLY A 103 0.50 2.28 -9.25
CA GLY A 103 1.23 3.27 -10.05
C GLY A 103 2.27 4.11 -9.29
N ARG A 104 2.36 5.40 -9.63
CA ARG A 104 3.37 6.36 -9.17
C ARG A 104 2.86 7.81 -9.19
N ASN A 105 3.63 8.74 -8.66
CA ASN A 105 3.34 10.19 -8.66
C ASN A 105 2.02 10.60 -8.00
N PHE A 106 1.66 9.93 -6.90
CA PHE A 106 0.40 10.15 -6.21
C PHE A 106 0.58 10.47 -4.72
N TYR A 107 -0.37 11.24 -4.21
CA TYR A 107 -0.56 11.51 -2.79
C TYR A 107 -1.87 10.87 -2.37
N ALA A 108 -1.82 9.91 -1.45
CA ALA A 108 -2.97 9.13 -1.01
C ALA A 108 -3.13 9.25 0.51
N ARG A 109 -4.26 9.79 0.98
CA ARG A 109 -4.49 10.04 2.41
C ARG A 109 -5.88 9.65 2.88
N ARG A 110 -6.00 9.12 4.10
CA ARG A 110 -7.30 8.76 4.70
C ARG A 110 -8.10 7.82 3.81
N LEU A 111 -7.43 6.84 3.21
CA LEU A 111 -8.08 5.79 2.45
C LEU A 111 -8.50 4.64 3.37
N ASP A 112 -9.58 3.98 2.98
CA ASP A 112 -9.97 2.65 3.45
C ASP A 112 -9.90 1.73 2.22
N ILE A 113 -8.97 0.77 2.22
CA ILE A 113 -8.83 -0.20 1.12
C ILE A 113 -9.02 -1.59 1.69
N SER A 114 -9.98 -2.33 1.13
CA SER A 114 -10.30 -3.68 1.56
C SER A 114 -10.84 -4.57 0.45
N GLY A 115 -10.72 -5.88 0.63
CA GLY A 115 -11.27 -6.88 -0.30
C GLY A 115 -10.56 -6.92 -1.66
N VAL A 116 -9.27 -6.58 -1.70
CA VAL A 116 -8.39 -6.63 -2.88
C VAL A 116 -7.18 -7.53 -2.59
N VAL A 117 -6.46 -7.99 -3.62
CA VAL A 117 -5.24 -8.79 -3.42
C VAL A 117 -4.12 -7.90 -2.88
N ASP A 118 -3.58 -7.01 -3.71
CA ASP A 118 -2.67 -5.98 -3.27
C ASP A 118 -3.41 -4.67 -3.01
N SER A 119 -3.28 -4.08 -1.81
CA SER A 119 -3.99 -2.81 -1.52
C SER A 119 -3.34 -1.62 -2.24
N VAL A 120 -2.00 -1.58 -2.26
CA VAL A 120 -1.22 -0.51 -2.89
C VAL A 120 -0.01 -1.13 -3.60
N VAL A 121 0.11 -0.92 -4.90
CA VAL A 121 1.29 -1.35 -5.69
C VAL A 121 2.00 -0.14 -6.28
N ILE A 122 3.26 0.06 -5.90
CA ILE A 122 4.07 1.21 -6.30
C ILE A 122 5.18 0.76 -7.25
N PHE A 123 5.19 1.33 -8.45
CA PHE A 123 6.29 1.16 -9.40
C PHE A 123 6.75 2.55 -9.91
N GLY A 124 7.91 3.00 -9.45
CA GLY A 124 8.47 4.31 -9.76
C GLY A 124 8.31 5.32 -8.63
N ASP A 125 8.36 6.61 -8.97
CA ASP A 125 8.76 7.65 -8.01
C ASP A 125 7.60 8.46 -7.41
N ASN A 126 7.92 9.24 -6.38
CA ASN A 126 7.12 10.33 -5.81
C ASN A 126 5.75 9.88 -5.31
N VAL A 127 5.75 9.01 -4.31
CA VAL A 127 4.53 8.53 -3.66
C VAL A 127 4.53 8.94 -2.19
N ASP A 128 3.45 9.60 -1.77
CA ASP A 128 3.16 9.89 -0.35
C ASP A 128 1.86 9.20 0.02
N PHE A 129 1.95 8.07 0.70
CA PHE A 129 0.80 7.31 1.18
C PHE A 129 0.74 7.41 2.71
N GLY A 130 -0.36 7.91 3.26
CA GLY A 130 -0.45 7.98 4.71
C GLY A 130 -1.84 8.13 5.29
N TYR A 131 -1.92 8.11 6.62
CA TYR A 131 -3.18 8.30 7.36
C TYR A 131 -4.30 7.35 6.94
N SER A 132 -3.98 6.16 6.42
CA SER A 132 -4.91 5.26 5.75
C SER A 132 -5.03 3.92 6.48
N TRP A 133 -6.06 3.15 6.14
CA TRP A 133 -6.28 1.80 6.65
C TRP A 133 -6.39 0.81 5.50
N LEU A 134 -5.53 -0.21 5.55
CA LEU A 134 -5.50 -1.33 4.61
C LEU A 134 -5.79 -2.60 5.40
N HIS A 135 -6.83 -3.33 5.01
CA HIS A 135 -7.31 -4.49 5.74
C HIS A 135 -8.09 -5.46 4.85
N ASP A 136 -8.31 -6.67 5.34
CA ASP A 136 -9.09 -7.71 4.64
C ASP A 136 -8.59 -7.97 3.21
N ASN A 137 -7.27 -8.11 3.04
CA ASN A 137 -6.68 -8.56 1.79
C ASN A 137 -7.24 -9.94 1.39
N LEU A 138 -7.39 -10.15 0.09
CA LEU A 138 -7.79 -11.43 -0.46
C LEU A 138 -6.56 -12.30 -0.71
N HIS A 139 -6.56 -13.49 -0.12
CA HIS A 139 -5.56 -14.52 -0.39
C HIS A 139 -6.21 -15.70 -1.11
N TYR A 140 -5.64 -16.09 -2.25
CA TYR A 140 -6.07 -17.26 -3.02
C TYR A 140 -4.94 -18.29 -3.12
N SER A 141 -5.24 -19.50 -2.68
CA SER A 141 -4.44 -20.70 -2.92
C SER A 141 -5.41 -21.87 -3.16
N PRO A 142 -5.37 -22.56 -4.32
CA PRO A 142 -4.37 -22.45 -5.38
C PRO A 142 -4.53 -21.19 -6.25
N TRP A 143 -3.41 -20.69 -6.76
CA TRP A 143 -3.33 -19.66 -7.79
C TRP A 143 -2.18 -19.95 -8.77
N PRO A 144 -2.45 -20.69 -9.86
CA PRO A 144 -1.39 -21.25 -10.72
C PRO A 144 -0.68 -20.22 -11.60
N LYS A 145 -1.05 -18.94 -11.50
CA LYS A 145 -0.37 -17.82 -12.19
C LYS A 145 0.89 -17.35 -11.46
N GLN A 146 1.17 -17.89 -10.27
CA GLN A 146 2.40 -17.66 -9.53
C GLN A 146 3.15 -18.98 -9.32
N TRP A 147 4.47 -18.89 -9.17
CA TRP A 147 5.36 -20.05 -9.08
C TRP A 147 5.12 -20.90 -7.82
N ASP A 148 4.62 -20.30 -6.74
CA ASP A 148 4.28 -20.92 -5.46
C ASP A 148 2.79 -21.26 -5.34
N ASN A 149 2.03 -21.13 -6.44
CA ASN A 149 0.62 -21.48 -6.53
C ASN A 149 -0.28 -20.74 -5.51
N GLN A 150 0.03 -19.48 -5.21
CA GLN A 150 -0.78 -18.60 -4.38
C GLN A 150 -0.69 -17.14 -4.83
N THR A 151 -1.64 -16.29 -4.45
CA THR A 151 -1.49 -14.83 -4.62
C THR A 151 -0.43 -14.29 -3.65
N HIS A 152 0.28 -13.24 -4.07
CA HIS A 152 1.17 -12.47 -3.20
C HIS A 152 0.39 -11.23 -2.75
N ASP A 153 -0.43 -11.36 -1.72
CA ASP A 153 -1.34 -10.31 -1.23
C ASP A 153 -0.65 -9.41 -0.20
N ASP A 154 -0.10 -8.29 -0.66
CA ASP A 154 0.58 -7.29 0.13
C ASP A 154 -0.34 -6.10 0.45
N ASN A 155 -0.29 -5.54 1.66
CA ASN A 155 -0.96 -4.25 1.85
C ASN A 155 -0.25 -3.17 1.01
N VAL A 156 1.08 -3.09 1.08
CA VAL A 156 1.89 -2.21 0.21
C VAL A 156 3.01 -3.00 -0.45
N GLN A 157 2.98 -3.10 -1.77
CA GLN A 157 4.07 -3.62 -2.58
C GLN A 157 4.81 -2.47 -3.25
N ILE A 158 6.10 -2.31 -2.96
CA ILE A 158 6.98 -1.35 -3.60
C ILE A 158 7.92 -2.12 -4.51
N GLU A 159 7.84 -1.93 -5.81
CA GLU A 159 8.70 -2.60 -6.79
C GLU A 159 9.96 -1.78 -7.14
N GLY A 160 10.18 -0.67 -6.44
CA GLY A 160 11.31 0.23 -6.58
C GLY A 160 10.92 1.59 -7.15
N GLY A 161 11.84 2.55 -7.04
CA GLY A 161 11.61 3.97 -7.29
C GLY A 161 12.21 4.86 -6.20
N SER A 162 12.02 6.16 -6.34
CA SER A 162 12.58 7.18 -5.47
C SER A 162 11.52 8.04 -4.79
N ASN A 163 11.81 8.51 -3.57
CA ASN A 163 10.93 9.40 -2.79
C ASN A 163 9.55 8.77 -2.54
N ILE A 164 9.55 7.67 -1.80
CA ILE A 164 8.33 6.92 -1.44
C ILE A 164 8.17 6.98 0.07
N SER A 165 6.99 7.37 0.55
CA SER A 165 6.64 7.45 1.96
C SER A 165 5.36 6.66 2.23
N VAL A 166 5.39 5.79 3.24
CA VAL A 166 4.24 5.10 3.81
C VAL A 166 4.20 5.42 5.29
N HIS A 167 3.19 6.16 5.74
CA HIS A 167 3.23 6.71 7.09
C HIS A 167 1.89 6.88 7.79
N ASN A 168 1.92 6.92 9.13
CA ASN A 168 0.76 7.17 9.99
C ASN A 168 -0.48 6.31 9.62
N SER A 169 -0.26 5.10 9.13
CA SER A 169 -1.31 4.23 8.58
C SER A 169 -1.44 2.95 9.39
N ARG A 170 -2.60 2.30 9.27
CA ARG A 170 -2.85 0.96 9.79
C ARG A 170 -2.84 -0.03 8.63
N LEU A 171 -1.94 -0.99 8.65
CA LEU A 171 -1.83 -2.04 7.63
C LEU A 171 -1.99 -3.39 8.32
N GLU A 172 -3.01 -4.14 7.95
CA GLU A 172 -3.32 -5.44 8.53
C GLU A 172 -4.01 -6.36 7.51
N GLY A 173 -4.20 -7.62 7.89
CA GLY A 173 -4.96 -8.60 7.11
C GLY A 173 -4.23 -9.19 5.89
N ALA A 174 -3.09 -8.63 5.48
CA ALA A 174 -2.24 -9.25 4.44
C ALA A 174 -1.66 -10.59 4.91
N TYR A 175 -1.71 -11.61 4.06
CA TYR A 175 -1.08 -12.91 4.29
C TYR A 175 0.40 -12.90 3.90
N ASN A 176 0.78 -12.20 2.82
CA ASN A 176 2.16 -12.15 2.34
C ASN A 176 3.04 -11.18 3.15
N ALA A 177 2.76 -9.87 3.07
CA ALA A 177 3.42 -8.83 3.87
C ALA A 177 2.53 -7.60 4.07
N ALA A 178 2.70 -6.89 5.19
CA ALA A 178 2.14 -5.53 5.31
C ALA A 178 2.92 -4.56 4.41
N ALA A 179 4.24 -4.73 4.28
CA ALA A 179 5.02 -4.05 3.26
C ALA A 179 6.04 -4.99 2.60
N MET A 180 5.90 -5.19 1.30
CA MET A 180 6.87 -5.92 0.47
C MET A 180 7.66 -4.93 -0.37
N ILE A 181 8.96 -4.82 -0.12
CA ILE A 181 9.84 -3.88 -0.80
C ILE A 181 10.82 -4.66 -1.65
N THR A 182 10.71 -4.48 -2.96
CA THR A 182 11.57 -5.12 -3.95
C THR A 182 12.17 -4.09 -4.89
N GLN A 183 12.97 -4.57 -5.84
CA GLN A 183 13.49 -3.76 -6.93
C GLN A 183 13.13 -4.37 -8.29
N ASN A 184 11.94 -4.97 -8.43
CA ASN A 184 11.51 -5.56 -9.71
C ASN A 184 11.46 -4.51 -10.84
N TYR A 185 10.96 -3.31 -10.54
CA TYR A 185 10.79 -2.21 -11.49
C TYR A 185 12.05 -1.31 -11.57
N ALA A 186 12.49 -0.74 -10.45
CA ALA A 186 13.59 0.21 -10.41
C ALA A 186 14.44 0.03 -9.15
N ARG A 187 15.56 0.77 -9.05
CA ARG A 187 16.31 0.82 -7.78
C ARG A 187 15.52 1.61 -6.75
N GLY A 188 15.55 1.17 -5.49
CA GLY A 188 14.89 1.84 -4.39
C GLY A 188 15.79 2.87 -3.70
N VAL A 189 15.38 4.14 -3.69
CA VAL A 189 16.14 5.24 -3.06
C VAL A 189 15.20 6.13 -2.26
N ASN A 190 15.56 6.50 -1.03
CA ASN A 190 14.71 7.33 -0.17
C ASN A 190 13.27 6.76 -0.04
N ILE A 191 13.19 5.50 0.38
CA ILE A 191 11.93 4.84 0.74
C ILE A 191 11.78 4.88 2.26
N GLN A 192 10.61 5.31 2.73
CA GLN A 192 10.33 5.54 4.14
C GLN A 192 9.06 4.80 4.56
N ILE A 193 9.15 3.96 5.58
CA ILE A 193 8.00 3.27 6.19
C ILE A 193 7.98 3.64 7.67
N ASN A 194 7.21 4.67 8.04
CA ASN A 194 7.36 5.30 9.36
C ASN A 194 6.03 5.51 10.08
N ASP A 195 6.05 5.44 11.42
CA ASP A 195 4.92 5.86 12.25
C ASP A 195 3.61 5.06 11.99
N ASN A 196 3.72 3.83 11.47
CA ASN A 196 2.59 2.97 11.14
C ASN A 196 2.25 1.98 12.26
N ILE A 197 1.01 1.49 12.25
CA ILE A 197 0.62 0.25 12.91
C ILE A 197 0.58 -0.85 11.84
N LEU A 198 1.44 -1.86 11.96
CA LEU A 198 1.64 -2.89 10.94
C LEU A 198 1.37 -4.27 11.54
N SER A 199 0.59 -5.11 10.87
CA SER A 199 0.42 -6.51 11.27
C SER A 199 0.11 -7.39 10.07
N GLY A 200 0.14 -8.71 10.28
CA GLY A 200 0.04 -9.67 9.20
C GLY A 200 1.39 -9.88 8.50
N GLY A 201 1.30 -10.54 7.36
CA GLY A 201 2.43 -11.06 6.61
C GLY A 201 3.08 -12.28 7.27
N GLN A 202 3.82 -13.05 6.48
CA GLN A 202 4.75 -14.05 7.03
C GLN A 202 5.83 -13.33 7.85
N CYS A 203 6.46 -12.34 7.25
CA CYS A 203 7.16 -11.27 7.95
C CYS A 203 6.44 -9.96 7.63
N THR A 204 6.24 -9.09 8.61
CA THR A 204 5.38 -7.92 8.44
C THR A 204 5.94 -6.93 7.41
N ILE A 205 7.24 -6.64 7.48
CA ILE A 205 7.99 -5.95 6.43
C ILE A 205 9.01 -6.93 5.85
N ASN A 206 9.01 -7.07 4.53
CA ASN A 206 9.97 -7.88 3.79
C ASN A 206 10.70 -7.01 2.76
N VAL A 207 12.03 -7.12 2.71
CA VAL A 207 12.90 -6.37 1.81
C VAL A 207 13.71 -7.35 0.98
N ASP A 208 13.64 -7.22 -0.34
CA ASP A 208 14.38 -8.03 -1.29
C ASP A 208 15.10 -7.13 -2.30
N GLU A 209 16.44 -7.16 -2.29
CA GLU A 209 17.26 -6.36 -3.21
C GLU A 209 17.13 -6.81 -4.67
N LYS A 210 16.58 -8.01 -4.94
CA LYS A 210 16.45 -8.59 -6.29
C LYS A 210 17.76 -8.57 -7.09
N GLY A 211 18.89 -8.74 -6.40
CA GLY A 211 20.23 -8.72 -7.00
C GLY A 211 20.70 -7.34 -7.47
N LYS A 212 19.93 -6.27 -7.28
CA LYS A 212 20.31 -4.90 -7.67
C LYS A 212 21.10 -4.16 -6.57
N GLY A 213 21.39 -4.82 -5.46
CA GLY A 213 22.15 -4.28 -4.32
C GLY A 213 21.30 -3.41 -3.39
N ALA A 214 21.96 -2.74 -2.45
CA ALA A 214 21.31 -2.03 -1.34
C ALA A 214 20.19 -1.08 -1.76
N ILE A 215 19.11 -1.09 -0.96
CA ILE A 215 17.96 -0.20 -1.04
C ILE A 215 18.14 0.95 -0.03
N GLY A 216 17.93 2.19 -0.47
CA GLY A 216 17.94 3.35 0.41
C GLY A 216 16.66 3.43 1.23
N LEU A 217 16.67 2.82 2.43
CA LEU A 217 15.47 2.59 3.23
C LEU A 217 15.55 3.20 4.64
N THR A 218 14.46 3.78 5.11
CA THR A 218 14.25 4.16 6.52
C THR A 218 12.97 3.51 7.03
N ILE A 219 13.07 2.74 8.12
CA ILE A 219 11.91 2.18 8.82
C ILE A 219 12.01 2.64 10.27
N LYS A 220 11.16 3.53 10.75
CA LYS A 220 11.23 4.00 12.17
C LYS A 220 9.86 4.21 12.78
N ASN A 221 9.82 4.19 14.11
CA ASN A 221 8.62 4.49 14.90
C ASN A 221 7.38 3.63 14.57
N ASN A 222 7.55 2.44 13.98
CA ASN A 222 6.41 1.58 13.68
C ASN A 222 6.06 0.68 14.87
N ARG A 223 4.77 0.37 14.98
CA ARG A 223 4.21 -0.51 16.00
C ARG A 223 3.70 -1.79 15.34
N PHE A 224 4.31 -2.91 15.69
CA PHE A 224 4.07 -4.19 15.04
C PHE A 224 3.09 -5.05 15.84
N GLY A 225 2.00 -5.46 15.20
CA GLY A 225 1.10 -6.51 15.68
C GLY A 225 1.66 -7.90 15.43
N THR A 226 0.81 -8.90 15.22
CA THR A 226 1.25 -10.28 14.96
C THR A 226 1.74 -10.47 13.52
N SER A 227 2.64 -11.44 13.32
CA SER A 227 3.10 -11.95 12.01
C SER A 227 2.94 -13.48 11.98
N GLY A 228 2.87 -14.07 10.78
CA GLY A 228 2.76 -15.52 10.59
C GLY A 228 4.01 -16.27 11.08
N ILE A 229 5.19 -15.74 10.80
CA ILE A 229 6.45 -16.24 11.36
C ILE A 229 6.72 -15.52 12.68
N ARG A 230 6.77 -16.28 13.77
CA ARG A 230 7.09 -15.76 15.11
C ARG A 230 8.30 -14.82 15.07
N ASP A 231 8.15 -13.66 15.70
CA ASP A 231 9.15 -12.61 15.87
C ASP A 231 9.75 -12.09 14.54
N CYS A 232 8.98 -12.09 13.45
CA CYS A 232 9.40 -11.59 12.13
C CYS A 232 8.74 -10.24 11.75
N ALA A 233 9.08 -9.17 12.47
CA ALA A 233 8.60 -7.82 12.12
C ALA A 233 9.25 -7.30 10.83
N ILE A 234 10.57 -7.37 10.74
CA ILE A 234 11.34 -6.85 9.61
C ILE A 234 12.32 -7.92 9.16
N LEU A 235 12.25 -8.30 7.89
CA LEU A 235 13.24 -9.11 7.19
C LEU A 235 13.93 -8.24 6.13
N ALA A 236 15.21 -7.95 6.29
CA ALA A 236 15.96 -7.13 5.36
C ALA A 236 17.41 -7.62 5.16
N PRO A 237 17.99 -7.54 3.96
CA PRO A 237 19.39 -7.85 3.73
C PRO A 237 20.29 -6.91 4.51
N LYS A 238 21.41 -7.41 5.05
CA LYS A 238 22.37 -6.63 5.86
C LYS A 238 22.84 -5.34 5.17
N THR A 239 22.92 -5.36 3.85
CA THR A 239 23.32 -4.25 2.99
C THR A 239 22.26 -3.14 2.87
N SER A 240 21.00 -3.45 3.22
CA SER A 240 19.88 -2.51 3.22
C SER A 240 19.37 -2.17 4.62
N VAL A 241 20.08 -2.57 5.69
CA VAL A 241 19.72 -2.22 7.08
C VAL A 241 20.31 -0.86 7.44
N GLY A 242 19.51 -0.03 8.11
CA GLY A 242 19.96 1.23 8.72
C GLY A 242 19.79 1.23 10.25
N ASP A 243 20.21 2.31 10.90
CA ASP A 243 19.83 2.58 12.29
C ASP A 243 18.37 3.05 12.31
N TRP A 244 17.47 2.11 12.60
CA TRP A 244 16.03 2.21 12.44
C TRP A 244 15.35 2.24 13.81
N PRO A 245 15.33 3.41 14.47
CA PRO A 245 14.96 3.50 15.88
C PRO A 245 13.45 3.31 16.09
N ARG A 246 13.12 2.92 17.34
CA ARG A 246 11.75 2.95 17.91
C ARG A 246 10.71 2.13 17.15
N ASN A 247 11.13 1.07 16.48
CA ASN A 247 10.23 0.04 15.99
C ASN A 247 9.94 -0.94 17.14
N VAL A 248 8.68 -1.08 17.56
CA VAL A 248 8.28 -1.85 18.75
C VAL A 248 7.15 -2.83 18.48
N TRP A 249 7.10 -3.93 19.21
CA TRP A 249 5.92 -4.82 19.22
C TRP A 249 4.80 -4.21 20.06
N LEU A 250 3.57 -4.19 19.52
CA LEU A 250 2.37 -3.69 20.21
C LEU A 250 2.08 -4.44 21.51
N SER A 251 2.32 -5.75 21.54
CA SER A 251 1.96 -6.61 22.66
C SER A 251 2.89 -6.45 23.87
N THR A 252 4.14 -6.04 23.66
CA THR A 252 5.17 -6.02 24.71
C THR A 252 5.86 -4.67 24.88
N GLY A 253 5.74 -3.76 23.91
CA GLY A 253 6.53 -2.53 23.84
C GLY A 253 8.03 -2.76 23.58
N ALA A 254 8.46 -4.02 23.42
CA ALA A 254 9.86 -4.34 23.16
C ALA A 254 10.28 -3.92 21.75
N LEU A 255 11.53 -3.50 21.60
CA LEU A 255 12.11 -3.21 20.29
C LEU A 255 12.06 -4.45 19.40
N VAL A 256 11.64 -4.26 18.15
CA VAL A 256 11.69 -5.32 17.15
C VAL A 256 13.14 -5.55 16.71
N ARG A 257 13.43 -6.79 16.31
CA ARG A 257 14.73 -7.15 15.74
C ARG A 257 14.61 -7.22 14.21
N VAL A 258 15.55 -6.61 13.52
CA VAL A 258 15.71 -6.80 12.07
C VAL A 258 16.35 -8.16 11.83
N ARG A 259 15.67 -9.02 11.09
CA ARG A 259 16.18 -10.30 10.62
C ARG A 259 16.85 -10.13 9.27
N ASN A 260 17.81 -10.99 8.99
CA ASN A 260 18.45 -11.06 7.68
C ASN A 260 17.99 -12.33 6.95
N PRO A 261 17.70 -12.27 5.64
CA PRO A 261 17.49 -13.46 4.84
C PRO A 261 18.68 -14.41 4.99
N ARG A 262 18.41 -15.71 5.18
CA ARG A 262 19.48 -16.71 5.11
C ARG A 262 19.94 -16.76 3.66
N LYS A 263 21.26 -16.71 3.42
CA LYS A 263 21.80 -17.00 2.09
C LYS A 263 21.38 -18.43 1.74
N THR A 264 20.50 -18.59 0.76
CA THR A 264 20.36 -19.86 0.06
C THR A 264 21.66 -20.05 -0.71
N LYS A 265 22.40 -21.11 -0.37
CA LYS A 265 23.55 -21.56 -1.17
C LYS A 265 23.08 -22.03 -2.53
#